data_AF-A0AAW0HA40-F1
#
_entry.id   AF-A0AAW0HA40-F1
#
_cell.length_a   1.000
_cell.length_b   1.000
_cell.length_c   1.000
_cell.angle_alpha   90.00
_cell.angle_beta   90.00
_cell.angle_gamma   90.00
#
_symmetry.space_group_name_H-M   'P 1'
#
loop_
_entity.id
_entity.type
_entity.pdbx_description
1 polymer ?
#
loop_
_entity_poly.entity_id
_entity_poly.type
_entity_poly.pdbx_seq_one_letter_code
_entity_poly.pdbx_strand_id
1 'polypeptide(L)'
;MAVQVVQAVQAVHLESDAFLVCLNHALSTEKEEVMGLCIGELNDDVRSDSKFTYTGTEMRTVAEKMDTIRIVHIHSVIILRRSDKRKDRVEISPEQLSAASTEAEISLLIH
;
A
#
# COMPACT_ATOMS: atom_id res chain seq x y z
N MET A 1 -14.49 -15.29 -19.46
CA MET A 1 -14.14 -13.99 -18.85
C MET A 1 -13.99 -14.25 -17.35
N ALA A 2 -12.75 -14.33 -16.85
CA ALA A 2 -12.52 -14.51 -15.43
C ALA A 2 -12.85 -13.19 -14.72
N VAL A 3 -13.88 -13.19 -13.89
CA VAL A 3 -14.17 -12.07 -12.99
C VAL A 3 -13.06 -12.10 -11.94
N GLN A 4 -11.99 -11.33 -12.15
CA GLN A 4 -11.03 -11.04 -11.10
C GLN A 4 -11.80 -10.28 -10.01
N VAL A 5 -12.04 -10.96 -8.90
CA VAL A 5 -12.52 -10.32 -7.67
C VAL A 5 -11.38 -9.43 -7.20
N VAL A 6 -11.44 -8.14 -7.52
CA VAL A 6 -10.51 -7.15 -6.99
C VAL A 6 -10.85 -7.02 -5.52
N GLN A 7 -10.10 -7.71 -4.65
CA GLN A 7 -10.23 -7.49 -3.22
C GLN A 7 -9.86 -6.02 -2.90
N ALA A 8 -10.33 -5.43 -1.82
CA ALA A 8 -9.91 -4.09 -1.43
C ALA A 8 -8.71 -4.18 -0.48
N VAL A 9 -7.90 -3.13 -0.38
CA VAL A 9 -6.97 -2.97 0.76
C VAL A 9 -7.81 -2.62 1.99
N GLN A 10 -7.67 -3.33 3.11
CA GLN A 10 -8.38 -2.98 4.34
C GLN A 10 -7.56 -2.08 5.28
N ALA A 11 -6.23 -2.19 5.27
CA ALA A 11 -5.37 -1.42 6.16
C ALA A 11 -4.03 -1.06 5.52
N VAL A 12 -3.41 -0.01 6.05
CA VAL A 12 -2.07 0.44 5.66
C VAL A 12 -1.25 0.60 6.94
N HIS A 13 -0.16 -0.13 7.04
CA HIS A 13 0.86 0.03 8.07
C HIS A 13 1.99 0.90 7.50
N LEU A 14 2.25 2.02 8.16
CA LEU A 14 3.33 2.92 7.78
C LEU A 14 4.45 2.80 8.81
N GLU A 15 5.65 2.47 8.36
CA GLU A 15 6.82 2.42 9.22
C GLU A 15 7.16 3.80 9.79
N SER A 16 7.69 3.84 11.02
CA SER A 16 7.97 5.10 11.71
C SER A 16 9.00 5.96 10.96
N ASP A 17 9.97 5.32 10.33
CA ASP A 17 11.01 5.97 9.55
C ASP A 17 10.44 6.62 8.29
N ALA A 18 9.56 5.90 7.57
CA ALA A 18 8.81 6.43 6.43
C ALA A 18 7.90 7.61 6.84
N PHE A 19 7.24 7.50 7.98
CA PHE A 19 6.41 8.59 8.52
C PHE A 19 7.23 9.85 8.82
N LEU A 20 8.39 9.72 9.45
CA LEU A 20 9.24 10.86 9.78
C LEU A 20 9.75 11.58 8.53
N VAL A 21 10.15 10.83 7.50
CA VAL A 21 10.57 11.38 6.20
C VAL A 21 9.42 12.14 5.54
N CYS A 22 8.23 11.54 5.49
CA CYS A 22 7.01 12.19 4.98
C CYS A 22 6.70 13.49 5.71
N LEU A 23 6.77 13.48 7.05
CA LEU A 23 6.46 14.64 7.87
C LEU A 23 7.46 15.78 7.65
N ASN A 24 8.76 15.46 7.67
CA ASN A 24 9.79 16.46 7.40
C ASN A 24 9.68 17.06 6.00
N HIS A 25 9.32 16.23 5.01
CA HIS A 25 9.09 16.70 3.65
C HIS A 25 7.85 17.62 3.56
N ALA A 26 6.74 17.23 4.17
CA ALA A 26 5.53 18.05 4.25
C ALA A 26 5.77 19.42 4.91
N LEU A 27 6.67 19.48 5.90
CA LEU A 27 7.02 20.71 6.61
C LEU A 27 8.18 21.48 5.97
N SER A 28 8.83 20.94 4.93
CA SER A 28 9.99 21.56 4.31
C SER A 28 9.67 22.84 3.53
N THR A 29 8.42 22.98 3.05
CA THR A 29 7.97 24.14 2.31
C THR A 29 6.48 24.38 2.50
N GLU A 30 6.11 25.61 2.84
CA GLU A 30 4.72 26.08 2.87
C GLU A 30 4.28 26.73 1.55
N LYS A 31 5.23 26.96 0.63
CA LYS A 31 5.01 27.75 -0.59
C LYS A 31 4.47 26.95 -1.75
N GLU A 32 4.67 25.63 -1.73
CA GLU A 32 4.23 24.73 -2.79
C GLU A 32 3.85 23.36 -2.21
N GLU A 33 2.93 22.68 -2.90
CA GLU A 33 2.57 21.32 -2.56
C GLU A 33 3.75 20.38 -2.80
N VAL A 34 4.06 19.56 -1.80
CA VAL A 34 5.08 18.53 -1.89
C VAL A 34 4.50 17.20 -2.37
N MET A 35 5.31 16.37 -3.04
CA MET A 35 4.90 15.06 -3.53
C MET A 35 5.95 14.00 -3.23
N GLY A 36 5.50 12.75 -3.17
CA GLY A 36 6.36 11.59 -2.99
C GLY A 36 5.67 10.30 -3.37
N LEU A 37 6.47 9.24 -3.52
CA LEU A 37 6.04 7.87 -3.77
C LEU A 37 6.36 7.01 -2.55
N CYS A 38 5.40 6.19 -2.12
CA CYS A 38 5.60 5.21 -1.05
C CYS A 38 6.05 3.88 -1.65
N ILE A 39 7.04 3.24 -1.03
CA ILE A 39 7.54 1.92 -1.38
C ILE A 39 7.23 0.98 -0.22
N GLY A 40 6.72 -0.18 -0.58
CA GLY A 40 6.23 -1.15 0.37
C GLY A 40 5.77 -2.43 -0.29
N GLU A 41 5.28 -3.34 0.54
CA GLU A 41 4.75 -4.64 0.13
C GLU A 41 3.27 -4.77 0.48
N LEU A 42 2.58 -5.69 -0.22
CA LEU A 42 1.20 -6.04 0.05
C LEU A 42 1.17 -7.43 0.70
N ASN A 43 0.69 -7.49 1.94
CA ASN A 43 0.54 -8.73 2.68
C ASN A 43 -0.94 -9.14 2.72
N ASP A 44 -1.23 -10.33 2.19
CA ASP A 44 -2.55 -10.94 2.22
C ASP A 44 -2.64 -11.87 3.45
N ASP A 45 -3.02 -11.30 4.58
CA ASP A 45 -3.26 -12.06 5.80
C ASP A 45 -4.57 -12.84 5.66
N VAL A 46 -4.44 -14.16 5.60
CA VAL A 46 -5.59 -15.05 5.72
C VAL A 46 -5.99 -15.08 7.19
N ARG A 47 -7.00 -14.30 7.58
CA ARG A 47 -7.68 -14.55 8.85
C ARG A 47 -8.35 -15.91 8.78
N SER A 48 -7.65 -16.92 9.29
CA SER A 48 -8.25 -18.18 9.67
C SER A 48 -9.01 -17.92 10.97
N ASP A 49 -10.17 -17.27 10.87
CA ASP A 49 -11.16 -17.36 11.93
C ASP A 49 -11.61 -18.82 11.95
N SER A 50 -10.84 -19.67 12.63
CA SER A 50 -11.23 -21.03 12.99
C SER A 50 -12.33 -20.92 14.04
N LYS A 51 -13.50 -20.40 13.64
CA LYS A 51 -14.70 -20.40 14.44
C LYS A 51 -15.30 -21.79 14.36
N PHE A 52 -14.66 -22.72 15.06
CA PHE A 52 -15.18 -24.04 15.29
C PHE A 52 -16.50 -23.93 16.07
N THR A 53 -17.62 -24.03 15.37
CA THR A 53 -18.94 -24.13 15.99
C THR A 53 -19.43 -25.56 15.84
N TYR A 54 -19.38 -26.32 16.94
CA TYR A 54 -20.19 -27.52 17.06
C TYR A 54 -21.63 -27.09 17.31
N THR A 55 -22.42 -26.95 16.25
CA THR A 55 -23.87 -27.07 16.37
C THR A 55 -24.26 -28.42 15.80
N GLY A 56 -24.61 -29.34 16.68
CA GLY A 56 -25.07 -30.67 16.30
C GLY A 56 -26.19 -30.60 15.25
N THR A 57 -26.10 -31.52 14.30
CA THR A 57 -27.19 -31.92 13.40
C THR A 57 -27.56 -30.88 12.32
N GLU A 58 -26.70 -30.75 11.31
CA GLU A 58 -27.01 -30.82 9.86
C GLU A 58 -25.86 -30.23 9.04
N MET A 59 -25.25 -31.05 8.17
CA MET A 59 -24.21 -30.62 7.23
C MET A 59 -24.82 -29.68 6.18
N ARG A 60 -24.78 -28.38 6.43
CA ARG A 60 -24.83 -27.35 5.38
C ARG A 60 -23.40 -26.89 5.11
N THR A 61 -22.96 -26.99 3.86
CA THR A 61 -21.79 -26.28 3.35
C THR A 61 -22.07 -24.79 3.41
N VAL A 62 -21.87 -24.19 4.58
CA VAL A 62 -21.79 -22.74 4.69
C VAL A 62 -20.55 -22.35 3.90
N ALA A 63 -20.73 -21.62 2.81
CA ALA A 63 -19.63 -21.04 2.07
C ALA A 63 -18.85 -20.13 3.03
N GLU A 64 -17.80 -20.66 3.64
CA GLU A 64 -16.84 -19.87 4.41
C GLU A 64 -16.23 -18.88 3.43
N LYS A 65 -16.74 -17.65 3.42
CA LYS A 65 -16.03 -16.53 2.82
C LYS A 65 -14.78 -16.35 3.66
N MET A 66 -13.64 -16.85 3.16
CA MET A 66 -12.34 -16.39 3.64
C MET A 66 -12.20 -14.93 3.27
N ASP A 67 -12.54 -14.05 4.22
CA ASP A 67 -12.19 -12.64 4.13
C ASP A 67 -10.66 -12.53 4.34
N THR A 68 -9.89 -12.62 3.25
CA THR A 68 -8.45 -12.32 3.33
C THR A 68 -8.29 -10.82 3.54
N ILE A 69 -7.50 -10.47 4.54
CA ILE A 69 -7.19 -9.08 4.87
C ILE A 69 -5.91 -8.70 4.14
N ARG A 70 -6.04 -7.80 3.17
CA ARG A 70 -4.95 -7.17 2.42
C ARG A 70 -4.47 -5.94 3.16
N ILE A 71 -3.27 -6.03 3.70
CA ILE A 71 -2.58 -4.98 4.43
C ILE A 71 -1.39 -4.51 3.60
N VAL A 72 -1.28 -3.20 3.37
CA VAL A 72 -0.11 -2.60 2.73
C VAL A 72 0.89 -2.21 3.81
N HIS A 73 2.13 -2.68 3.71
CA HIS A 73 3.24 -2.28 4.58
C HIS A 73 4.16 -1.32 3.83
N ILE A 74 4.19 -0.06 4.26
CA ILE A 74 5.06 0.98 3.69
C ILE A 74 6.32 1.07 4.51
N HIS A 75 7.46 0.78 3.89
CA HIS A 75 8.78 0.79 4.51
C HIS A 75 9.55 2.08 4.25
N SER A 76 9.44 2.61 3.03
CA SER A 76 10.23 3.76 2.61
C SER A 76 9.46 4.68 1.68
N VAL A 77 9.98 5.91 1.49
CA VAL A 77 9.32 6.96 0.72
C VAL A 77 10.36 7.69 -0.13
N ILE A 78 10.04 7.90 -1.40
CA ILE A 78 10.84 8.70 -2.34
C ILE A 78 10.21 10.08 -2.47
N ILE A 79 11.00 11.10 -2.15
CA ILE A 79 10.61 12.49 -2.37
C ILE A 79 10.71 12.82 -3.85
N LEU A 80 9.59 13.22 -4.46
CA LEU A 80 9.56 13.68 -5.84
C LEU A 80 9.47 15.20 -5.90
N ARG A 81 10.34 15.81 -6.70
CA ARG A 81 10.17 17.21 -7.12
C ARG A 81 9.19 17.27 -8.28
N ARG A 82 8.16 18.09 -8.12
CA ARG A 82 7.10 18.27 -9.13
C ARG A 82 7.65 19.06 -10.32
N SER A 83 7.47 18.53 -11.53
CA SER A 83 7.87 19.20 -12.78
C SER A 83 6.83 20.22 -13.26
N ASP A 84 5.55 20.04 -12.90
CA ASP A 84 4.43 20.86 -13.36
C ASP A 84 3.66 21.47 -12.18
N LYS A 85 3.64 22.82 -12.10
CA LYS A 85 3.09 23.58 -10.97
C LYS A 85 1.61 23.94 -11.14
N ARG A 86 0.89 23.23 -12.02
CA ARG A 86 -0.55 23.45 -12.23
C ARG A 86 -1.35 22.83 -11.09
N LYS A 87 -2.28 23.62 -10.55
CA LYS A 87 -3.21 23.23 -9.47
C LYS A 87 -4.02 22.00 -9.89
N ASP A 88 -4.19 21.04 -8.98
CA ASP A 88 -5.06 19.85 -9.12
C ASP A 88 -4.61 18.74 -10.09
N ARG A 89 -3.40 18.81 -10.68
CA ARG A 89 -2.85 17.72 -11.52
C ARG A 89 -1.52 17.22 -10.95
N VAL A 90 -1.56 16.17 -10.14
CA VAL A 90 -0.36 15.42 -9.73
C VAL A 90 -0.20 14.28 -10.74
N GLU A 91 0.42 14.58 -11.89
CA GLU A 91 0.76 13.51 -12.84
C GLU A 91 2.15 12.99 -12.52
N ILE A 92 2.24 11.69 -12.26
CA ILE A 92 3.53 10.99 -12.15
C ILE A 92 3.85 10.50 -13.56
N SER A 93 4.97 10.99 -14.11
CA SER A 93 5.36 10.57 -15.45
C SER A 93 5.78 9.09 -15.44
N PRO A 94 5.62 8.34 -16.55
CA PRO A 94 6.06 6.96 -16.61
C PRO A 94 7.57 6.82 -16.36
N GLU A 95 8.37 7.84 -16.67
CA GLU A 95 9.79 7.89 -16.33
C GLU A 95 10.02 8.00 -14.82
N GLN A 96 9.21 8.79 -14.11
CA GLN A 96 9.28 8.88 -12.64
C GLN A 96 8.88 7.56 -11.98
N LEU A 97 7.89 6.85 -12.52
CA LEU A 97 7.54 5.50 -12.07
C LEU A 97 8.68 4.51 -12.32
N SER A 98 9.31 4.57 -13.49
CA SER A 98 10.46 3.71 -13.82
C SER A 98 11.65 3.96 -12.89
N ALA A 99 11.97 5.24 -12.62
CA ALA A 99 13.01 5.62 -11.68
C ALA A 99 12.70 5.14 -10.26
N ALA A 100 11.46 5.33 -9.79
CA ALA A 100 11.05 4.86 -8.47
C ALA A 100 11.07 3.31 -8.37
N SER A 101 10.72 2.61 -9.45
CA SER A 101 10.85 1.14 -9.51
C SER A 101 12.30 0.70 -9.37
N THR A 102 13.23 1.39 -10.04
CA THR A 102 14.67 1.09 -9.95
C THR A 102 15.18 1.33 -8.54
N GLU A 103 14.77 2.44 -7.92
CA GLU A 103 15.17 2.77 -6.54
C GLU A 103 14.57 1.79 -5.52
N ALA A 104 13.34 1.30 -5.75
CA ALA A 104 12.73 0.26 -4.95
C ALA A 104 13.52 -1.06 -5.04
N GLU A 105 13.97 -1.47 -6.23
CA GLU A 105 14.82 -2.65 -6.40
C GLU A 105 16.16 -2.50 -5.65
N ILE A 106 16.78 -1.33 -5.69
CA ILE A 106 18.03 -1.05 -4.96
C ILE A 106 17.77 -1.10 -3.45
N SER A 107 16.70 -0.48 -2.95
CA SER A 107 16.38 -0.47 -1.53
C SER A 107 16.07 -1.87 -0.99
N LEU A 108 15.49 -2.75 -1.81
CA LEU A 108 15.23 -4.15 -1.45
C LEU A 108 16.51 -5.00 -1.39
N LEU A 109 17.59 -4.56 -2.05
CA LEU A 109 18.87 -5.27 -2.09
C LEU A 109 19.79 -4.94 -0.89
N ILE A 110 19.45 -3.89 -0.12
CA ILE A 110 20.23 -3.41 1.02
C ILE A 110 19.68 -3.96 2.35
N HIS A 111 18.50 -4.57 2.34
CA HIS A 111 17.91 -5.30 3.47
C HIS A 111 18.08 -6.82 3.33
#